data_AF-A0A7C1LZJ0-F1
#
_entry.id   AF-A0A7C1LZJ0-F1
#
_cell.length_a   1.000
_cell.length_b   1.000
_cell.length_c   1.000
_cell.angle_alpha   90.00
_cell.angle_beta   90.00
_cell.angle_gamma   90.00
#
_symmetry.space_group_name_H-M   'P 1'
#
loop_
_entity.id
_entity.type
_entity.pdbx_description
1 polymer ?
#
loop_
_entity_poly.entity_id
_entity_poly.type
_entity_poly.pdbx_seq_one_letter_code
_entity_poly.pdbx_strand_id
1 'polypeptide(L)'
;MELTPEEIKILEKLKDKFLKLNNLLNNSKFNVYSDLYEQYIYLNKFKKVLGNFNNDLSYIACLMAKQYLLKKHNFPHNLDMSLKKQGAKGLDIDEITFENERCIAEIKTIFPYQKNDFGTSQRKSFRKDFKKLKEKDAKYKYLFVVEEKSFNILKKKYISELAGIITVLLPSGQLF
;
A
#
# COMPACT_ATOMS: atom_id res chain seq x y z
N MET A 1 14.19 11.15 5.00
CA MET A 1 13.31 11.28 3.82
C MET A 1 12.58 12.59 3.99
N GLU A 2 12.70 13.47 3.00
CA GLU A 2 11.96 14.73 2.98
C GLU A 2 10.61 14.52 2.29
N LEU A 3 9.53 14.94 2.95
CA LEU A 3 8.17 14.87 2.42
C LEU A 3 7.87 16.14 1.62
N THR A 4 7.14 16.02 0.53
CA THR A 4 6.66 17.20 -0.20
C THR A 4 5.52 17.87 0.56
N PRO A 5 5.24 19.17 0.32
CA PRO A 5 4.13 19.86 0.98
C PRO A 5 2.76 19.18 0.78
N GLU A 6 2.50 18.63 -0.41
CA GLU A 6 1.25 17.91 -0.68
C GLU A 6 1.22 16.54 0.02
N GLU A 7 2.36 15.86 0.19
CA GLU A 7 2.42 14.64 1.01
C GLU A 7 2.11 14.92 2.49
N ILE A 8 2.66 16.01 3.03
CA ILE A 8 2.37 16.46 4.41
C ILE A 8 0.87 16.73 4.58
N LYS A 9 0.26 17.45 3.64
CA LYS A 9 -1.18 17.77 3.66
C LYS A 9 -2.07 16.53 3.63
N ILE A 10 -1.66 15.46 2.94
CA ILE A 10 -2.39 14.19 2.97
C ILE A 10 -2.26 13.52 4.34
N LEU A 11 -1.07 13.54 4.95
CA LEU A 11 -0.85 13.01 6.30
C LEU A 11 -1.62 13.78 7.37
N GLU A 12 -1.74 15.11 7.23
CA GLU A 12 -2.56 15.94 8.13
C GLU A 12 -4.04 15.56 8.05
N LYS A 13 -4.59 15.34 6.84
CA LYS A 13 -5.96 14.84 6.68
C LYS A 13 -6.17 13.47 7.32
N LEU A 14 -5.16 12.61 7.26
CA LEU A 14 -5.19 11.30 7.90
C LEU A 14 -5.17 11.43 9.44
N LYS A 15 -4.35 12.33 9.98
CA LYS A 15 -4.34 12.68 11.41
C LYS A 15 -5.72 13.17 11.87
N ASP A 16 -6.34 14.10 11.15
CA ASP A 16 -7.67 14.61 11.48
C ASP A 16 -8.73 13.52 11.48
N LYS A 17 -8.64 12.57 10.53
CA LYS A 17 -9.51 11.39 10.47
C LYS A 17 -9.36 10.53 11.72
N PHE A 18 -8.15 10.25 12.17
CA PHE A 18 -7.90 9.49 13.40
C PHE A 18 -8.40 10.19 14.65
N LEU A 19 -8.25 11.51 14.75
CA LEU A 19 -8.82 12.29 15.86
C LEU A 19 -10.35 12.19 15.90
N LYS A 20 -11.02 12.28 14.74
CA LYS A 20 -12.47 12.09 14.64
C LYS A 20 -12.89 10.69 15.04
N LEU A 21 -12.13 9.66 14.64
CA LEU A 21 -12.40 8.27 15.01
C LEU A 21 -12.24 8.06 16.51
N ASN A 22 -11.17 8.58 17.11
CA ASN A 22 -10.94 8.51 18.55
C ASN A 22 -12.08 9.18 19.33
N ASN A 23 -12.52 10.37 18.89
CA ASN A 23 -13.67 11.05 19.50
C ASN A 23 -14.96 10.23 19.35
N LEU A 24 -15.17 9.57 18.21
CA LEU A 24 -16.34 8.70 18.02
C LEU A 24 -16.28 7.49 18.96
N LEU A 25 -15.12 6.85 19.11
CA LEU A 25 -14.94 5.71 20.01
C LEU A 25 -15.18 6.09 21.48
N ASN A 26 -14.65 7.23 21.92
CA ASN A 26 -14.76 7.66 23.31
C ASN A 26 -16.17 8.15 23.69
N ASN A 27 -16.94 8.66 22.73
CA ASN A 27 -18.26 9.26 22.99
C ASN A 27 -19.44 8.41 22.53
N SER A 28 -19.20 7.21 22.00
CA SER A 28 -20.26 6.34 21.49
C SER A 28 -20.35 5.04 22.27
N LYS A 29 -21.56 4.65 22.64
CA LYS A 29 -21.85 3.33 23.22
C LYS A 29 -22.57 2.50 22.17
N PHE A 30 -22.00 1.36 21.81
CA PHE A 30 -22.70 0.38 21.01
C PHE A 30 -23.67 -0.40 21.90
N ASN A 31 -24.93 -0.50 21.50
CA ASN A 31 -25.92 -1.32 22.17
C ASN A 31 -26.35 -2.46 21.25
N VAL A 32 -26.03 -3.71 21.61
CA VAL A 32 -26.42 -4.89 20.83
C VAL A 32 -27.92 -5.16 20.86
N TYR A 33 -28.63 -4.60 21.83
CA TYR A 33 -30.07 -4.77 22.02
C TYR A 33 -30.90 -3.66 21.36
N SER A 34 -30.29 -2.68 20.69
CA SER A 34 -31.02 -1.69 19.90
C SER A 34 -31.58 -2.28 18.61
N ASP A 35 -32.56 -1.61 18.00
CA ASP A 35 -33.08 -2.02 16.70
C ASP A 35 -32.02 -1.96 15.58
N LEU A 36 -32.30 -2.66 14.47
CA LEU A 36 -31.38 -2.79 13.34
C LEU A 36 -31.05 -1.45 12.67
N TYR A 37 -31.97 -0.48 12.67
CA TYR A 37 -31.73 0.83 12.09
C TYR A 37 -30.78 1.65 12.97
N GLU A 38 -30.94 1.62 14.29
CA GLU A 38 -30.00 2.23 15.23
C GLU A 38 -28.59 1.62 15.10
N GLN A 39 -28.50 0.30 14.96
CA GLN A 39 -27.22 -0.39 14.71
C GLN A 39 -26.59 0.04 13.38
N TYR A 40 -27.39 0.16 12.31
CA TYR A 40 -26.93 0.68 11.03
C TYR A 40 -26.40 2.12 11.14
N ILE A 41 -27.15 3.01 11.80
CA ILE A 41 -26.75 4.41 12.00
C ILE A 41 -25.43 4.47 12.78
N TYR A 42 -25.27 3.63 13.80
CA TYR A 42 -24.02 3.52 14.55
C TYR A 42 -22.84 3.13 13.63
N LEU A 43 -22.93 2.01 12.92
CA LEU A 43 -21.87 1.54 12.01
C LEU A 43 -21.58 2.55 10.87
N ASN A 44 -22.61 3.24 10.38
CA ASN A 44 -22.46 4.22 9.33
C ASN A 44 -21.68 5.47 9.79
N LYS A 45 -21.67 5.81 11.09
CA LYS A 45 -20.81 6.88 11.63
C LYS A 45 -19.33 6.52 11.45
N PHE A 46 -18.93 5.29 11.75
CA PHE A 46 -17.57 4.80 11.52
C PHE A 46 -17.22 4.81 10.04
N LYS A 47 -18.11 4.30 9.20
CA LYS A 47 -17.93 4.31 7.74
C LYS A 47 -17.69 5.72 7.19
N LYS A 48 -18.46 6.71 7.66
CA LYS A 48 -18.31 8.12 7.24
C LYS A 48 -16.96 8.71 7.64
N VAL A 49 -16.48 8.40 8.85
CA VAL A 49 -15.17 8.91 9.32
C VAL A 49 -14.03 8.20 8.60
N LEU A 50 -14.02 6.86 8.61
CA LEU A 50 -12.96 6.06 7.99
C LEU A 50 -12.87 6.29 6.48
N GLY A 51 -14.01 6.45 5.81
CA GLY A 51 -14.07 6.57 4.36
C GLY A 51 -13.40 5.37 3.69
N ASN A 52 -12.56 5.63 2.69
CA ASN A 52 -11.76 4.58 2.06
C ASN A 52 -10.41 4.40 2.77
N PHE A 53 -10.43 3.65 3.88
CA PHE A 53 -9.23 3.38 4.67
C PHE A 53 -8.15 2.58 3.91
N ASN A 54 -8.55 1.75 2.93
CA ASN A 54 -7.60 1.01 2.10
C ASN A 54 -6.73 1.95 1.26
N ASN A 55 -7.28 3.08 0.80
CA ASN A 55 -6.50 4.10 0.10
C ASN A 55 -5.52 4.78 1.04
N ASP A 56 -5.91 5.04 2.29
CA ASP A 56 -5.02 5.63 3.29
C ASP A 56 -3.83 4.69 3.58
N LEU A 57 -4.10 3.39 3.79
CA LEU A 57 -3.05 2.38 3.97
C LEU A 57 -2.13 2.28 2.75
N SER A 58 -2.70 2.29 1.54
CA SER A 58 -1.93 2.23 0.30
C SER A 58 -1.04 3.46 0.14
N TYR A 59 -1.53 4.64 0.52
CA TYR A 59 -0.74 5.86 0.51
C TYR A 59 0.44 5.82 1.49
N ILE A 60 0.23 5.34 2.73
CA ILE A 60 1.33 5.12 3.68
C ILE A 60 2.35 4.14 3.11
N ALA A 61 1.89 3.06 2.47
CA ALA A 61 2.77 2.09 1.83
C ALA A 61 3.60 2.72 0.68
N CYS A 62 3.03 3.65 -0.09
CA CYS A 62 3.76 4.46 -1.09
C CYS A 62 4.87 5.30 -0.45
N LEU A 63 4.60 5.96 0.68
CA LEU A 63 5.63 6.72 1.39
C LEU A 63 6.75 5.82 1.94
N MET A 64 6.40 4.63 2.44
CA MET A 64 7.40 3.63 2.86
C MET A 64 8.25 3.15 1.67
N ALA A 65 7.63 2.91 0.51
CA ALA A 65 8.34 2.56 -0.72
C ALA A 65 9.26 3.68 -1.18
N LYS A 66 8.81 4.94 -1.16
CA LYS A 66 9.65 6.13 -1.39
C LYS A 66 10.86 6.13 -0.45
N GLN A 67 10.65 5.95 0.84
CA GLN A 67 11.73 5.90 1.83
C GLN A 67 12.74 4.79 1.52
N TYR A 68 12.26 3.61 1.12
CA TYR A 68 13.11 2.49 0.75
C TYR A 68 13.92 2.79 -0.52
N LEU A 69 13.28 3.30 -1.57
CA LEU A 69 13.92 3.58 -2.85
C LEU A 69 14.96 4.69 -2.74
N LEU A 70 14.68 5.78 -2.02
CA LEU A 70 15.64 6.87 -1.78
C LEU A 70 16.88 6.42 -0.99
N LYS A 71 16.80 5.31 -0.25
CA LYS A 71 17.97 4.70 0.42
C LYS A 71 18.77 3.77 -0.51
N LYS A 72 18.16 3.30 -1.60
CA LYS A 72 18.75 2.29 -2.49
C LYS A 72 19.27 2.84 -3.80
N HIS A 73 18.66 3.92 -4.29
CA HIS A 73 18.96 4.50 -5.58
C HIS A 73 19.09 6.02 -5.46
N ASN A 74 19.87 6.60 -6.37
CA ASN A 74 19.97 8.04 -6.50
C ASN A 74 18.96 8.52 -7.54
N PHE A 75 17.97 9.29 -7.13
CA PHE A 75 17.02 9.91 -8.04
C PHE A 75 17.41 11.37 -8.28
N PRO A 76 17.23 11.90 -9.50
CA PRO A 76 17.57 13.29 -9.82
C PRO A 76 16.61 14.31 -9.17
N HIS A 77 15.49 13.84 -8.63
CA HIS A 77 14.49 14.64 -7.95
C HIS A 77 13.94 13.89 -6.73
N ASN A 78 13.31 14.62 -5.80
CA ASN A 78 12.57 13.98 -4.71
C ASN A 78 11.29 13.35 -5.27
N LEU A 79 11.10 12.06 -5.04
CA LEU A 79 9.89 11.36 -5.49
C LEU A 79 8.66 11.95 -4.80
N ASP A 80 7.59 12.24 -5.53
CA ASP A 80 6.34 12.75 -4.94
C ASP A 80 5.20 11.74 -5.10
N MET A 81 4.85 11.07 -4.00
CA MET A 81 3.82 10.04 -3.97
C MET A 81 2.39 10.62 -4.02
N SER A 82 2.23 11.94 -3.92
CA SER A 82 0.93 12.61 -4.00
C SER A 82 0.43 12.79 -5.44
N LEU A 83 1.33 12.77 -6.42
CA LEU A 83 1.01 13.04 -7.83
C LEU A 83 0.08 11.98 -8.44
N LYS A 84 0.22 10.71 -8.04
CA LYS A 84 -0.64 9.62 -8.48
C LYS A 84 -1.70 9.32 -7.41
N LYS A 85 -2.97 9.51 -7.77
CA LYS A 85 -4.09 9.08 -6.92
C LYS A 85 -4.07 7.56 -6.71
N GLN A 86 -4.34 7.13 -5.48
CA GLN A 86 -4.47 5.71 -5.14
C GLN A 86 -5.58 5.04 -5.96
N GLY A 87 -5.25 3.92 -6.62
CA GLY A 87 -6.14 3.22 -7.53
C GLY A 87 -6.17 3.75 -8.98
N ALA A 88 -5.40 4.80 -9.30
CA ALA A 88 -5.23 5.23 -10.68
C ALA A 88 -4.52 4.17 -11.53
N LYS A 89 -4.80 4.14 -12.84
CA LYS A 89 -4.16 3.22 -13.79
C LYS A 89 -2.65 3.48 -13.86
N GLY A 90 -1.89 2.45 -14.24
CA GLY A 90 -0.43 2.53 -14.38
C GLY A 90 0.33 1.94 -13.19
N LEU A 91 1.66 2.00 -13.25
CA LEU A 91 2.56 1.56 -12.19
C LEU A 91 2.49 2.50 -10.98
N ASP A 92 2.63 1.98 -9.77
CA ASP A 92 2.62 2.82 -8.56
C ASP A 92 3.83 3.75 -8.51
N ILE A 93 4.97 3.28 -9.04
CA ILE A 93 6.19 4.06 -9.23
C ILE A 93 6.76 3.70 -10.60
N ASP A 94 7.15 4.71 -11.37
CA ASP A 94 7.81 4.56 -12.68
C ASP A 94 8.74 5.77 -12.89
N GLU A 95 10.00 5.61 -12.50
CA GLU A 95 10.95 6.70 -12.35
C GLU A 95 12.30 6.35 -12.98
N ILE A 96 13.09 7.39 -13.28
CA ILE A 96 14.45 7.24 -13.83
C ILE A 96 15.46 7.69 -12.76
N THR A 97 16.47 6.85 -12.51
CA THR A 97 17.57 7.18 -11.60
C THR A 97 18.57 8.14 -12.25
N PHE A 98 19.50 8.69 -11.48
CA PHE A 98 20.54 9.59 -11.98
C PHE A 98 21.44 8.91 -13.01
N GLU A 99 21.60 7.58 -12.91
CA GLU A 99 22.33 6.74 -13.85
C GLU A 99 21.54 6.44 -15.13
N ASN A 100 20.39 7.10 -15.34
CA ASN A 100 19.46 6.89 -16.46
C ASN A 100 18.87 5.46 -16.49
N GLU A 101 18.75 4.84 -15.32
CA GLU A 101 18.18 3.50 -15.18
C GLU A 101 16.73 3.59 -14.75
N ARG A 102 15.86 2.83 -15.41
CA ARG A 102 14.44 2.83 -15.06
C ARG A 102 14.15 1.96 -13.85
N CYS A 103 13.43 2.54 -12.89
CA CYS A 103 12.96 1.92 -11.66
C CYS A 103 11.42 1.92 -11.63
N ILE A 104 10.83 0.72 -11.65
CA ILE A 104 9.38 0.53 -11.59
C ILE A 104 8.97 -0.24 -10.34
N ALA A 105 7.79 0.05 -9.81
CA ALA A 105 7.25 -0.67 -8.68
C ALA A 105 5.73 -0.82 -8.66
N GLU A 106 5.30 -1.87 -7.97
CA GLU A 106 3.93 -2.11 -7.54
C GLU A 106 3.88 -2.35 -6.04
N ILE A 107 2.85 -1.83 -5.38
CA ILE A 107 2.72 -1.90 -3.93
C ILE A 107 1.44 -2.66 -3.55
N LYS A 108 1.57 -3.59 -2.60
CA LYS A 108 0.48 -4.42 -2.12
C LYS A 108 0.31 -4.31 -0.61
N THR A 109 -0.86 -3.79 -0.23
CA THR A 109 -1.38 -3.71 1.13
C THR A 109 -2.32 -4.87 1.48
N ILE A 110 -2.21 -5.99 0.77
CA ILE A 110 -3.12 -7.12 0.90
C ILE A 110 -2.77 -7.95 2.15
N PHE A 111 -3.74 -8.12 3.05
CA PHE A 111 -3.70 -9.12 4.10
C PHE A 111 -4.25 -10.48 3.60
N PRO A 112 -3.49 -11.60 3.67
CA PRO A 112 -3.94 -12.89 3.16
C PRO A 112 -5.06 -13.50 4.01
N TYR A 113 -6.20 -13.81 3.39
CA TYR A 113 -7.33 -14.43 4.09
C TYR A 113 -7.07 -15.89 4.47
N GLN A 114 -6.31 -16.65 3.66
CA GLN A 114 -6.03 -18.06 3.96
C GLN A 114 -4.79 -18.20 4.82
N LYS A 115 -4.68 -19.30 5.58
CA LYS A 115 -3.56 -19.54 6.50
C LYS A 115 -2.21 -19.53 5.78
N ASN A 116 -2.14 -20.21 4.62
CA ASN A 116 -0.89 -20.49 3.89
C ASN A 116 -0.93 -20.05 2.41
N ASP A 117 -1.93 -19.26 2.00
CA ASP A 117 -2.03 -18.77 0.61
C ASP A 117 -2.89 -17.51 0.51
N PHE A 118 -2.96 -16.99 -0.70
CA PHE A 118 -3.87 -15.92 -1.11
C PHE A 118 -5.21 -16.51 -1.56
N GLY A 119 -6.31 -15.81 -1.29
CA GLY A 119 -7.59 -16.11 -1.91
C GLY A 119 -7.53 -15.99 -3.44
N THR A 120 -8.50 -16.56 -4.16
CA THR A 120 -8.48 -16.59 -5.63
C THR A 120 -8.40 -15.19 -6.27
N SER A 121 -9.10 -14.19 -5.73
CA SER A 121 -9.02 -12.80 -6.21
C SER A 121 -7.65 -12.17 -5.93
N GLN A 122 -7.09 -12.41 -4.74
CA GLN A 122 -5.76 -11.94 -4.35
C GLN A 122 -4.68 -12.53 -5.27
N ARG A 123 -4.71 -13.84 -5.55
CA ARG A 123 -3.81 -14.51 -6.50
C ARG A 123 -3.86 -13.89 -7.89
N LYS A 124 -5.07 -13.68 -8.41
CA LYS A 124 -5.27 -13.03 -9.72
C LYS A 124 -4.68 -11.62 -9.74
N SER A 125 -4.88 -10.84 -8.68
CA SER A 125 -4.26 -9.51 -8.56
C SER A 125 -2.74 -9.59 -8.57
N PHE A 126 -2.13 -10.44 -7.74
CA PHE A 126 -0.67 -10.56 -7.69
C PHE A 126 -0.09 -10.95 -9.04
N ARG A 127 -0.63 -11.97 -9.69
CA ARG A 127 -0.16 -12.40 -11.02
C ARG A 127 -0.29 -11.34 -12.10
N LYS A 128 -1.34 -10.51 -12.04
CA LYS A 128 -1.49 -9.37 -12.94
C LYS A 128 -0.31 -8.40 -12.79
N ASP A 129 0.11 -8.15 -11.56
CA ASP A 129 1.20 -7.22 -11.29
C ASP A 129 2.57 -7.83 -11.57
N PHE A 130 2.75 -9.14 -11.35
CA PHE A 130 3.97 -9.85 -11.79
C PHE A 130 4.15 -9.72 -13.30
N LYS A 131 3.08 -10.00 -14.06
CA LYS A 131 3.06 -9.88 -15.52
C LYS A 131 3.39 -8.44 -15.94
N LYS A 132 2.69 -7.47 -15.36
CA LYS A 132 2.89 -6.03 -15.63
C LYS A 132 4.34 -5.59 -15.40
N LEU A 133 4.96 -6.01 -14.31
CA LEU A 133 6.36 -5.67 -14.01
C LEU A 133 7.32 -6.38 -14.98
N LYS A 134 7.11 -7.68 -15.25
CA LYS A 134 7.97 -8.47 -16.15
C LYS A 134 8.00 -7.91 -17.56
N GLU A 135 6.85 -7.54 -18.12
CA GLU A 135 6.70 -7.05 -19.49
C GLU A 135 7.32 -5.67 -19.74
N LYS A 136 7.61 -4.90 -18.69
CA LYS A 136 8.21 -3.58 -18.81
C LYS A 136 9.72 -3.69 -18.90
N ASP A 137 10.31 -3.00 -19.86
CA ASP A 137 11.75 -2.80 -19.90
C ASP A 137 12.16 -1.79 -18.83
N ALA A 138 12.84 -2.28 -17.79
CA ALA A 138 13.31 -1.54 -16.64
C ALA A 138 14.39 -2.35 -15.92
N LYS A 139 15.47 -1.70 -15.49
CA LYS A 139 16.55 -2.35 -14.76
C LYS A 139 16.12 -2.77 -13.35
N TYR A 140 15.39 -1.90 -12.66
CA TYR A 140 14.91 -2.17 -11.31
C TYR A 140 13.39 -2.38 -11.33
N LYS A 141 12.96 -3.57 -10.90
CA LYS A 141 11.55 -3.96 -10.83
C LYS A 141 11.24 -4.38 -9.41
N TYR A 142 10.36 -3.67 -8.74
CA TYR A 142 10.01 -3.94 -7.35
C TYR A 142 8.57 -4.39 -7.19
N LEU A 143 8.39 -5.41 -6.35
CA LEU A 143 7.11 -5.69 -5.72
C LEU A 143 7.24 -5.40 -4.22
N PHE A 144 6.56 -4.35 -3.78
CA PHE A 144 6.51 -4.01 -2.37
C PHE A 144 5.29 -4.65 -1.71
N VAL A 145 5.50 -5.26 -0.56
CA VAL A 145 4.42 -5.75 0.32
C VAL A 145 4.60 -5.16 1.71
N VAL A 146 3.49 -4.91 2.40
CA VAL A 146 3.52 -4.44 3.80
C VAL A 146 3.31 -5.57 4.81
N GLU A 147 2.59 -6.62 4.41
CA GLU A 147 2.21 -7.71 5.30
C GLU A 147 3.26 -8.84 5.26
N GLU A 148 3.82 -9.17 6.43
CA GLU A 148 4.82 -10.25 6.55
C GLU A 148 4.27 -11.59 6.06
N LYS A 149 3.00 -11.87 6.36
CA LYS A 149 2.33 -13.09 5.88
C LYS A 149 2.28 -13.14 4.35
N SER A 150 2.02 -12.01 3.69
CA SER A 150 2.05 -11.92 2.23
C SER A 150 3.46 -12.16 1.69
N PHE A 151 4.46 -11.52 2.30
CA PHE A 151 5.87 -11.71 1.95
C PHE A 151 6.29 -13.19 2.04
N ASN A 152 5.95 -13.86 3.13
CA ASN A 152 6.28 -15.26 3.36
C ASN A 152 5.57 -16.20 2.37
N ILE A 153 4.32 -15.93 2.02
CA ILE A 153 3.60 -16.70 0.99
C ILE A 153 4.28 -16.52 -0.37
N LEU A 154 4.61 -15.27 -0.75
CA LEU A 154 5.29 -14.99 -2.02
C LEU A 154 6.63 -15.72 -2.12
N LYS A 155 7.44 -15.64 -1.06
CA LYS A 155 8.75 -16.29 -0.99
C LYS A 155 8.64 -17.82 -1.12
N LYS A 156 7.66 -18.42 -0.46
CA LYS A 156 7.52 -19.89 -0.43
C LYS A 156 6.91 -20.47 -1.71
N LYS A 157 5.95 -19.77 -2.32
CA LYS A 157 5.09 -20.34 -3.38
C LYS A 157 5.24 -19.67 -4.75
N TYR A 158 5.65 -18.41 -4.80
CA TYR A 158 5.62 -17.60 -6.02
C TYR A 158 7.02 -17.13 -6.46
N ILE A 159 8.08 -17.62 -5.81
CA ILE A 159 9.47 -17.18 -6.08
C ILE A 159 9.88 -17.39 -7.55
N SER A 160 9.47 -18.48 -8.18
CA SER A 160 9.71 -18.73 -9.62
C SER A 160 8.92 -17.75 -10.50
N GLU A 161 7.69 -17.43 -10.12
CA GLU A 161 6.86 -16.42 -10.81
C GLU A 161 7.39 -14.99 -10.61
N LEU A 162 8.28 -14.77 -9.65
CA LEU A 162 8.87 -13.46 -9.31
C LEU A 162 10.30 -13.28 -9.86
N ALA A 163 10.84 -14.23 -10.62
CA ALA A 163 12.17 -14.08 -11.22
C ALA A 163 12.31 -12.75 -11.98
N GLY A 164 13.36 -11.99 -11.65
CA GLY A 164 13.62 -10.65 -12.19
C GLY A 164 12.85 -9.51 -11.52
N ILE A 165 12.09 -9.77 -10.44
CA ILE A 165 11.42 -8.78 -9.61
C ILE A 165 11.95 -8.90 -8.19
N ILE A 166 12.45 -7.79 -7.64
CA ILE A 166 12.90 -7.72 -6.25
C ILE A 166 11.67 -7.55 -5.37
N THR A 167 11.41 -8.53 -4.50
CA THR A 167 10.26 -8.45 -3.58
C THR A 167 10.72 -7.96 -2.22
N VAL A 168 10.07 -6.91 -1.68
CA VAL A 168 10.50 -6.26 -0.43
C VAL A 168 9.34 -6.16 0.55
N LEU A 169 9.58 -6.57 1.80
CA LEU A 169 8.72 -6.29 2.95
C LEU A 169 9.04 -4.89 3.49
N LEU A 170 8.16 -3.92 3.22
CA LEU A 170 8.43 -2.51 3.49
C LEU A 170 8.73 -2.18 4.97
N PRO A 171 8.04 -2.72 5.98
CA PRO A 171 8.31 -2.37 7.38
C PRO A 171 9.72 -2.72 7.85
N SER A 172 10.28 -3.85 7.38
CA SER A 172 11.59 -4.34 7.81
C SER A 172 12.70 -4.11 6.78
N GLY A 173 12.35 -3.85 5.52
CA GLY A 173 13.29 -3.80 4.40
C GLY A 173 13.83 -5.18 3.96
N GLN A 174 13.29 -6.27 4.50
CA GLN A 174 13.65 -7.63 4.10
C GLN A 174 13.30 -7.87 2.63
N LEU A 175 14.14 -8.57 1.89
CA LEU A 175 13.93 -8.86 0.47
C LEU A 175 14.27 -10.30 0.09
N PHE A 176 13.76 -10.74 -1.06
CA PHE A 176 14.18 -11.95 -1.77
C PHE A 176 13.96 -11.79 -3.28
#